data_AF-A0A7Y5NI64-F1
#
_entry.id   AF-A0A7Y5NI64-F1
#
_cell.length_a   1.000
_cell.length_b   1.000
_cell.length_c   1.000
_cell.angle_alpha   90.00
_cell.angle_beta   90.00
_cell.angle_gamma   90.00
#
_symmetry.space_group_name_H-M   'P 1'
#
loop_
_entity.id
_entity.type
_entity.pdbx_description
1 polymer ?
#
loop_
_entity_poly.entity_id
_entity_poly.type
_entity_poly.pdbx_seq_one_letter_code
_entity_poly.pdbx_strand_id
1 'polypeptide(L)'
;YRNTIYQAYESSDAALGYILKNLWDKNTVVLVLSDHGFQSEPEAQGRKPDRTVRILPEVLMATLNWNLENVRTFNIRGATFFRDREENAARIQKMEHELRAIRVAASDAPLFEVNRDPSNNLEIRLRDEIEELDDFAVRLPEGRVIAANKIIEGDTGGISGDHHDEGILIAAGAGIRRGFKIENASVLDMTPTMLALMGLPVGRDMDGRVLEEMFTNVPPAQYINTWESAAPQFSKDEEETTEELKNHLRSLGYL
;
A
#
# COMPACT_ATOMS: atom_id res chain seq x y z
N TYR A 1 -22.40 9.55 1.79
CA TYR A 1 -21.61 9.11 2.96
C TYR A 1 -21.41 10.29 3.94
N ARG A 2 -22.44 10.69 4.70
CA ARG A 2 -22.37 11.90 5.55
C ARG A 2 -21.73 11.64 6.91
N ASN A 3 -22.37 10.83 7.74
CA ASN A 3 -21.96 10.65 9.14
C ASN A 3 -20.96 9.50 9.35
N THR A 4 -20.67 8.72 8.31
CA THR A 4 -19.83 7.51 8.42
C THR A 4 -18.45 7.81 8.96
N ILE A 5 -17.82 8.93 8.54
CA ILE A 5 -16.51 9.35 9.05
C ILE A 5 -16.59 9.70 10.54
N TYR A 6 -17.58 10.52 10.94
CA TYR A 6 -17.78 10.87 12.35
C TYR A 6 -18.06 9.63 13.21
N GLN A 7 -18.87 8.70 12.73
CA GLN A 7 -19.16 7.44 13.42
C GLN A 7 -17.90 6.56 13.57
N ALA A 8 -16.98 6.58 12.60
CA ALA A 8 -15.71 5.88 12.71
C ALA A 8 -14.83 6.49 13.82
N TYR A 9 -14.78 7.83 13.93
CA TYR A 9 -14.10 8.50 15.05
C TYR A 9 -14.77 8.19 16.39
N GLU A 10 -16.09 8.26 16.49
CA GLU A 10 -16.85 7.92 17.71
C GLU A 10 -16.61 6.45 18.12
N SER A 11 -16.60 5.53 17.16
CA SER A 11 -16.31 4.12 17.42
C SER A 11 -14.86 3.90 17.88
N SER A 12 -13.91 4.64 17.31
CA SER A 12 -12.50 4.55 17.69
C SER A 12 -12.26 5.11 19.09
N ASP A 13 -12.90 6.24 19.42
CA ASP A 13 -12.90 6.84 20.76
C ASP A 13 -13.53 5.89 21.79
N ALA A 14 -14.68 5.29 21.48
CA ALA A 14 -15.32 4.32 22.35
C ALA A 14 -14.45 3.07 22.59
N ALA A 15 -13.76 2.58 21.56
CA ALA A 15 -12.81 1.46 21.67
C ALA A 15 -11.60 1.83 22.55
N LEU A 16 -11.01 3.01 22.34
CA LEU A 16 -9.94 3.54 23.18
C LEU A 16 -10.41 3.67 24.64
N GLY A 17 -11.59 4.24 24.86
CA GLY A 17 -12.19 4.37 26.19
C GLY A 17 -12.39 3.02 26.89
N TYR A 18 -12.81 1.99 26.14
CA TYR A 18 -12.91 0.63 26.66
C TYR A 18 -11.54 0.06 27.05
N ILE A 19 -10.51 0.21 26.21
CA ILE A 19 -9.15 -0.23 26.50
C ILE A 19 -8.63 0.46 27.76
N LEU A 20 -8.73 1.79 27.83
CA LEU A 20 -8.24 2.57 28.96
C LEU A 20 -8.97 2.20 30.26
N LYS A 21 -10.29 2.00 30.22
CA LYS A 21 -11.05 1.60 31.41
C LYS A 21 -10.57 0.28 32.01
N ASN A 22 -10.06 -0.65 31.20
CA ASN A 22 -9.69 -1.99 31.65
C ASN A 22 -8.18 -2.19 31.86
N LEU A 23 -7.33 -1.46 31.11
CA LEU A 23 -5.89 -1.67 31.11
C LEU A 23 -5.09 -0.50 31.68
N TRP A 24 -5.68 0.70 31.81
CA TRP A 24 -4.92 1.86 32.26
C TRP A 24 -4.60 1.80 33.75
N ASP A 25 -3.35 2.10 34.08
CA ASP A 25 -2.91 2.39 35.43
C ASP A 25 -1.98 3.61 35.48
N LYS A 26 -1.47 3.93 36.67
CA LYS A 26 -0.56 5.07 36.90
C LYS A 26 0.80 4.96 36.19
N ASN A 27 1.17 3.79 35.68
CA ASN A 27 2.43 3.53 34.99
C ASN A 27 2.24 3.38 33.47
N THR A 28 1.00 3.45 32.99
CA THR A 28 0.68 3.31 31.57
C THR A 28 0.89 4.64 30.83
N VAL A 29 1.66 4.60 29.75
CA VAL A 29 1.74 5.67 28.75
C VAL A 29 0.97 5.23 27.52
N VAL A 30 0.09 6.11 27.05
CA VAL A 30 -0.79 5.90 25.89
C VAL A 30 -0.35 6.86 24.80
N LEU A 31 -0.04 6.31 23.63
CA LEU A 31 0.19 7.06 22.40
C LEU A 31 -0.93 6.70 21.41
N VAL A 32 -1.66 7.69 20.93
CA VAL A 32 -2.63 7.56 19.84
C VAL A 32 -2.04 8.30 18.66
N LEU A 33 -1.86 7.60 17.53
CA LEU A 33 -1.22 8.18 16.36
C LEU A 33 -1.89 7.72 15.07
N SER A 34 -1.71 8.52 14.02
CA SER A 34 -2.01 8.18 12.63
C SER A 34 -0.81 8.58 11.79
N ASP A 35 -0.40 7.72 10.86
CA ASP A 35 0.73 7.95 9.96
C ASP A 35 0.45 9.10 8.96
N HIS A 36 -0.80 9.24 8.55
CA HIS A 36 -1.29 10.34 7.73
C HIS A 36 -2.74 10.69 8.09
N GLY A 37 -3.26 11.76 7.50
CA GLY A 37 -4.66 12.15 7.55
C GLY A 37 -5.42 11.67 6.32
N PHE A 38 -6.63 12.21 6.15
CA PHE A 38 -7.47 11.95 4.98
C PHE A 38 -8.16 13.24 4.57
N GLN A 39 -8.21 13.50 3.27
CA GLN A 39 -8.88 14.66 2.69
C GLN A 39 -9.77 14.21 1.54
N SER A 40 -10.84 14.96 1.24
CA SER A 40 -11.60 14.71 0.03
C SER A 40 -10.74 15.02 -1.20
N GLU A 41 -10.72 14.12 -2.18
CA GLU A 41 -10.09 14.36 -3.47
C GLU A 41 -10.89 15.48 -4.15
N PRO A 42 -10.25 16.63 -4.46
CA PRO A 42 -10.96 17.73 -5.04
C PRO A 42 -10.99 17.51 -6.54
N GLU A 43 -12.17 17.49 -7.14
CA GLU A 43 -12.32 17.98 -8.53
C GLU A 43 -11.72 19.41 -8.72
N ALA A 44 -11.24 20.07 -7.66
CA ALA A 44 -10.83 21.47 -7.54
C ALA A 44 -9.31 21.79 -7.64
N GLN A 45 -8.43 20.88 -8.08
CA GLN A 45 -7.02 21.24 -8.39
C GLN A 45 -6.62 21.06 -9.88
N GLY A 46 -7.59 20.82 -10.76
CA GLY A 46 -7.35 20.74 -12.21
C GLY A 46 -6.61 19.47 -12.67
N ARG A 47 -6.38 18.50 -11.78
CA ARG A 47 -6.05 17.12 -12.19
C ARG A 47 -7.32 16.44 -12.65
N LYS A 48 -7.26 15.75 -13.79
CA LYS A 48 -8.32 14.80 -14.17
C LYS A 48 -8.41 13.77 -13.02
N PRO A 49 -9.61 13.40 -12.54
CA PRO A 49 -9.74 12.38 -11.51
C PRO A 49 -8.92 11.16 -11.91
N ASP A 50 -8.21 10.58 -10.95
CA ASP A 50 -7.45 9.36 -11.18
C ASP A 50 -8.44 8.35 -11.76
N ARG A 51 -8.31 8.09 -13.06
CA ARG A 51 -9.25 7.25 -13.78
C ARG A 51 -9.33 5.94 -13.01
N THR A 52 -10.48 5.63 -12.42
CA THR A 52 -10.70 4.39 -11.65
C THR A 52 -10.90 3.21 -12.60
N VAL A 53 -10.05 3.18 -13.61
CA VAL A 53 -10.08 2.28 -14.74
C VAL A 53 -9.07 1.22 -14.43
N ARG A 54 -9.60 0.06 -14.10
CA ARG A 54 -8.87 -1.10 -13.65
C ARG A 54 -8.78 -2.05 -14.81
N ILE A 55 -7.56 -2.44 -15.14
CA ILE A 55 -7.37 -3.62 -15.98
C ILE A 55 -7.81 -4.82 -15.13
N LEU A 56 -8.50 -5.78 -15.75
CA LEU A 56 -8.92 -7.03 -15.11
C LEU A 56 -7.87 -8.11 -15.41
N PRO A 57 -6.80 -8.26 -14.58
CA PRO A 57 -5.67 -9.11 -14.91
C PRO A 57 -6.07 -10.55 -15.21
N GLU A 58 -6.96 -11.14 -14.43
CA GLU A 58 -7.37 -12.54 -14.59
C GLU A 58 -8.16 -12.76 -15.88
N VAL A 59 -9.02 -11.80 -16.24
CA VAL A 59 -9.81 -11.86 -17.47
C VAL A 59 -8.93 -11.61 -18.70
N LEU A 60 -7.96 -10.68 -18.59
CA LEU A 60 -6.96 -10.45 -19.63
C LEU A 60 -6.11 -11.70 -19.88
N MET A 61 -5.61 -12.33 -18.81
CA MET A 61 -4.86 -13.59 -18.93
C MET A 61 -5.69 -14.71 -19.57
N ALA A 62 -6.94 -14.89 -19.13
CA ALA A 62 -7.84 -15.88 -19.73
C ALA A 62 -8.10 -15.57 -21.22
N THR A 63 -8.24 -14.29 -21.57
CA THR A 63 -8.44 -13.83 -22.94
C THR A 63 -7.23 -14.13 -23.83
N LEU A 64 -6.01 -14.00 -23.30
CA LEU A 64 -4.75 -14.31 -23.95
C LEU A 64 -4.35 -15.80 -23.85
N ASN A 65 -5.18 -16.64 -23.24
CA ASN A 65 -4.92 -18.07 -22.98
C ASN A 65 -3.63 -18.31 -22.17
N TRP A 66 -3.36 -17.48 -21.18
CA TRP A 66 -2.27 -17.71 -20.23
C TRP A 66 -2.71 -18.67 -19.13
N ASN A 67 -1.79 -19.52 -18.67
CA ASN A 67 -2.04 -20.36 -17.51
C ASN A 67 -1.88 -19.52 -16.21
N LEU A 68 -2.98 -19.32 -15.49
CA LEU A 68 -3.04 -18.60 -14.22
C LEU A 68 -2.11 -19.18 -13.14
N GLU A 69 -1.80 -20.48 -13.19
CA GLU A 69 -0.88 -21.10 -12.23
C GLU A 69 0.56 -20.61 -12.43
N ASN A 70 0.94 -20.22 -13.65
CA ASN A 70 2.30 -19.81 -13.98
C ASN A 70 2.53 -18.30 -13.77
N VAL A 71 1.47 -17.51 -13.66
CA VAL A 71 1.55 -16.04 -13.64
C VAL A 71 0.88 -15.50 -12.39
N ARG A 72 1.61 -14.68 -11.63
CA ARG A 72 1.08 -13.91 -10.50
C ARG A 72 0.74 -12.49 -10.97
N THR A 73 -0.38 -11.97 -10.50
CA THR A 73 -0.84 -10.61 -10.78
C THR A 73 -1.01 -9.81 -9.51
N PHE A 74 -0.76 -8.50 -9.60
CA PHE A 74 -1.01 -7.54 -8.51
C PHE A 74 -1.13 -6.13 -9.10
N ASN A 75 -1.80 -5.23 -8.37
CA ASN A 75 -2.00 -3.85 -8.80
C ASN A 75 -1.30 -2.89 -7.83
N ILE A 76 -0.60 -1.89 -8.36
CA ILE A 76 0.03 -0.82 -7.57
C ILE A 76 -0.23 0.50 -8.28
N ARG A 77 -0.93 1.44 -7.61
CA ARG A 77 -1.14 2.82 -8.08
C ARG A 77 -1.51 2.93 -9.57
N GLY A 78 -2.59 2.25 -9.97
CA GLY A 78 -3.13 2.28 -11.34
C GLY A 78 -2.37 1.44 -12.38
N ALA A 79 -1.25 0.80 -12.02
CA ALA A 79 -0.59 -0.19 -12.87
C ALA A 79 -0.96 -1.62 -12.47
N THR A 80 -1.00 -2.49 -13.47
CA THR A 80 -1.16 -3.93 -13.30
C THR A 80 0.16 -4.63 -13.61
N PHE A 81 0.60 -5.50 -12.72
CA PHE A 81 1.85 -6.23 -12.83
C PHE A 81 1.58 -7.71 -13.12
N PHE A 82 2.41 -8.31 -13.97
CA PHE A 82 2.45 -9.74 -14.26
C PHE A 82 3.85 -10.27 -13.98
N ARG A 83 3.93 -11.29 -13.13
CA ARG A 83 5.17 -12.00 -12.82
C ARG A 83 5.06 -13.46 -13.20
N ASP A 84 6.02 -13.94 -13.97
CA ASP A 84 6.20 -15.37 -14.17
C ASP A 84 6.74 -16.03 -12.90
N ARG A 85 6.03 -17.04 -12.38
CA ARG A 85 6.41 -17.68 -11.10
C ARG A 85 7.73 -18.44 -11.17
N GLU A 86 8.11 -18.92 -12.34
CA GLU A 86 9.36 -19.68 -12.55
C GLU A 86 10.45 -18.82 -13.21
N GLU A 87 10.21 -17.53 -13.40
CA GLU A 87 11.12 -16.59 -14.07
C GLU A 87 11.58 -17.07 -15.47
N ASN A 88 10.70 -17.78 -16.18
CA ASN A 88 11.01 -18.34 -17.49
C ASN A 88 11.13 -17.23 -18.54
N ALA A 89 12.35 -16.98 -19.02
CA ALA A 89 12.65 -15.89 -19.95
C ALA A 89 11.83 -15.93 -21.25
N ALA A 90 11.60 -17.12 -21.82
CA ALA A 90 10.83 -17.26 -23.06
C ALA A 90 9.34 -16.95 -22.85
N ARG A 91 8.79 -17.37 -21.71
CA ARG A 91 7.40 -17.07 -21.34
C ARG A 91 7.22 -15.59 -21.05
N ILE A 92 8.15 -14.96 -20.33
CA ILE A 92 8.09 -13.52 -20.07
C ILE A 92 8.20 -12.72 -21.39
N GLN A 93 9.10 -13.11 -22.30
CA GLN A 93 9.18 -12.46 -23.62
C GLN A 93 7.89 -12.61 -24.43
N LYS A 94 7.28 -13.80 -24.42
CA LYS A 94 5.99 -14.04 -25.06
C LYS A 94 4.90 -13.16 -24.46
N MET A 95 4.81 -13.12 -23.13
CA MET A 95 3.84 -12.31 -22.39
C MET A 95 3.99 -10.82 -22.73
N GLU A 96 5.23 -10.32 -22.72
CA GLU A 96 5.52 -8.93 -23.07
C GLU A 96 5.11 -8.62 -24.52
N HIS A 97 5.42 -9.51 -25.46
CA HIS A 97 5.03 -9.35 -26.85
C HIS A 97 3.51 -9.30 -27.02
N GLU A 98 2.77 -10.21 -26.38
CA GLU A 98 1.31 -10.27 -26.46
C GLU A 98 0.67 -9.02 -25.85
N LEU A 99 1.13 -8.55 -24.68
CA LEU A 99 0.65 -7.30 -24.07
C LEU A 99 0.92 -6.10 -24.98
N ARG A 100 2.13 -6.01 -25.56
CA ARG A 100 2.51 -4.95 -26.50
C ARG A 100 1.78 -5.03 -27.83
N ALA A 101 1.13 -6.14 -28.17
CA ALA A 101 0.45 -6.34 -29.45
C ALA A 101 -1.06 -6.03 -29.39
N ILE A 102 -1.62 -5.77 -28.21
CA ILE A 102 -3.04 -5.39 -28.10
C ILE A 102 -3.23 -3.96 -28.61
N ARG A 103 -4.22 -3.76 -29.48
CA ARG A 103 -4.47 -2.51 -30.19
C ARG A 103 -5.91 -2.05 -30.04
N VAL A 104 -6.14 -0.75 -29.99
CA VAL A 104 -7.48 -0.16 -30.16
C VAL A 104 -7.93 -0.42 -31.59
N ALA A 105 -9.09 -1.04 -31.78
CA ALA A 105 -9.52 -1.53 -33.10
C ALA A 105 -9.73 -0.40 -34.11
N ALA A 106 -10.20 0.77 -33.66
CA ALA A 106 -10.54 1.92 -34.50
C ALA A 106 -9.31 2.73 -34.95
N SER A 107 -8.33 2.92 -34.07
CA SER A 107 -7.16 3.78 -34.31
C SER A 107 -5.87 3.01 -34.60
N ASP A 108 -5.85 1.70 -34.36
CA ASP A 108 -4.65 0.86 -34.36
C ASP A 108 -3.57 1.35 -33.36
N ALA A 109 -3.95 2.17 -32.38
CA ALA A 109 -3.05 2.61 -31.32
C ALA A 109 -2.82 1.46 -30.31
N PRO A 110 -1.65 1.36 -29.68
CA PRO A 110 -1.44 0.43 -28.55
C PRO A 110 -2.44 0.68 -27.43
N LEU A 111 -2.97 -0.39 -26.83
CA LEU A 111 -3.86 -0.27 -25.67
C LEU A 111 -3.08 0.07 -24.40
N PHE A 112 -1.92 -0.57 -24.22
CA PHE A 112 -1.12 -0.49 -23.01
C PHE A 112 0.24 0.17 -23.25
N GLU A 113 0.70 0.93 -22.27
CA GLU A 113 2.12 1.09 -22.01
C GLU A 113 2.62 -0.17 -21.31
N VAL A 114 3.75 -0.72 -21.75
CA VAL A 114 4.33 -1.95 -21.19
C VAL A 114 5.78 -1.68 -20.82
N ASN A 115 6.10 -1.85 -19.54
CA ASN A 115 7.42 -1.66 -18.97
C ASN A 115 7.88 -2.93 -18.25
N ARG A 116 9.18 -3.01 -17.97
CA ARG A 116 9.77 -4.07 -17.16
C ARG A 116 10.48 -3.45 -15.99
N ASP A 117 10.16 -3.90 -14.78
CA ASP A 117 10.83 -3.42 -13.57
C ASP A 117 12.15 -4.17 -13.33
N PRO A 118 13.00 -3.71 -12.37
CA PRO A 118 14.25 -4.38 -12.03
C PRO A 118 14.09 -5.82 -11.51
N SER A 119 12.89 -6.23 -11.12
CA SER A 119 12.56 -7.59 -10.66
C SER A 119 11.97 -8.46 -11.78
N ASN A 120 12.07 -8.03 -13.04
CA ASN A 120 11.50 -8.70 -14.23
C ASN A 120 9.97 -8.82 -14.23
N ASN A 121 9.25 -8.04 -13.41
CA ASN A 121 7.80 -7.94 -13.53
C ASN A 121 7.45 -7.14 -14.79
N LEU A 122 6.42 -7.58 -15.51
CA LEU A 122 5.82 -6.80 -16.59
C LEU A 122 4.78 -5.86 -15.99
N GLU A 123 5.03 -4.56 -16.07
CA GLU A 123 4.10 -3.50 -15.69
C GLU A 123 3.31 -3.06 -16.91
N ILE A 124 1.98 -2.99 -16.79
CA ILE A 124 1.13 -2.36 -17.79
C ILE A 124 0.28 -1.23 -17.21
N ARG A 125 0.06 -0.21 -18.03
CA ARG A 125 -0.88 0.91 -17.79
C ARG A 125 -1.69 1.15 -19.05
N LEU A 126 -2.93 1.59 -18.89
CA LEU A 126 -3.68 2.12 -20.02
C LEU A 126 -3.03 3.42 -20.49
N ARG A 127 -3.01 3.64 -21.80
CA ARG A 127 -2.52 4.90 -22.36
C ARG A 127 -3.51 6.04 -22.08
N ASP A 128 -2.97 7.20 -21.71
CA ASP A 128 -3.74 8.41 -21.43
C ASP A 128 -4.60 8.88 -22.61
N GLU A 129 -4.17 8.55 -23.83
CA GLU A 129 -4.80 8.86 -25.11
C GLU A 129 -6.18 8.20 -25.29
N ILE A 130 -6.52 7.20 -24.47
CA ILE A 130 -7.80 6.51 -24.51
C ILE A 130 -8.82 7.34 -23.73
N GLU A 131 -9.52 8.24 -24.42
CA GLU A 131 -10.37 9.22 -23.74
C GLU A 131 -11.74 8.67 -23.29
N GLU A 132 -12.35 7.81 -24.10
CA GLU A 132 -13.62 7.16 -23.86
C GLU A 132 -13.42 5.66 -23.66
N LEU A 133 -13.96 5.13 -22.57
CA LEU A 133 -13.87 3.70 -22.24
C LEU A 133 -15.16 2.94 -22.55
N ASP A 134 -16.23 3.69 -22.77
CA ASP A 134 -17.50 3.15 -23.20
C ASP A 134 -17.41 2.78 -24.68
N ASP A 135 -17.89 1.57 -24.99
CA ASP A 135 -18.20 1.11 -26.34
C ASP A 135 -17.05 1.09 -27.38
N PHE A 136 -15.78 1.06 -26.96
CA PHE A 136 -14.68 0.79 -27.88
C PHE A 136 -14.25 -0.68 -27.89
N ALA A 137 -13.67 -1.11 -29.01
CA ALA A 137 -13.20 -2.47 -29.22
C ALA A 137 -11.67 -2.53 -29.28
N VAL A 138 -11.11 -3.66 -28.86
CA VAL A 138 -9.68 -3.94 -28.87
C VAL A 138 -9.40 -5.18 -29.71
N ARG A 139 -8.34 -5.11 -30.52
CA ARG A 139 -7.81 -6.21 -31.32
C ARG A 139 -6.71 -6.89 -30.52
N LEU A 140 -6.88 -8.18 -30.30
CA LEU A 140 -5.94 -9.04 -29.61
C LEU A 140 -4.80 -9.49 -30.55
N PRO A 141 -3.69 -10.03 -30.04
CA PRO A 141 -2.55 -10.45 -30.85
C PRO A 141 -2.91 -11.48 -31.92
N GLU A 142 -3.88 -12.36 -31.64
CA GLU A 142 -4.39 -13.35 -32.60
C GLU A 142 -5.35 -12.77 -33.66
N GLY A 143 -5.59 -11.45 -33.64
CA GLY A 143 -6.46 -10.73 -34.57
C GLY A 143 -7.95 -10.70 -34.17
N ARG A 144 -8.36 -11.46 -33.16
CA ARG A 144 -9.72 -11.43 -32.61
C ARG A 144 -10.02 -10.05 -32.01
N VAL A 145 -11.23 -9.54 -32.26
CA VAL A 145 -11.70 -8.26 -31.71
C VAL A 145 -12.70 -8.52 -30.59
N ILE A 146 -12.53 -7.83 -29.46
CA ILE A 146 -13.43 -7.91 -28.30
C ILE A 146 -13.81 -6.50 -27.84
N ALA A 147 -14.92 -6.37 -27.13
CA ALA A 147 -15.25 -5.14 -26.42
C ALA A 147 -14.22 -4.91 -25.29
N ALA A 148 -13.72 -3.68 -25.16
CA ALA A 148 -12.68 -3.33 -24.19
C ALA A 148 -13.13 -3.56 -22.74
N ASN A 149 -14.41 -3.31 -22.46
CA ASN A 149 -15.04 -3.52 -21.14
C ASN A 149 -15.03 -4.97 -20.64
N LYS A 150 -14.56 -5.93 -21.46
CA LYS A 150 -14.31 -7.31 -21.02
C LYS A 150 -13.01 -7.48 -20.24
N ILE A 151 -12.00 -6.67 -20.54
CA ILE A 151 -10.64 -6.78 -19.94
C ILE A 151 -10.27 -5.54 -19.14
N ILE A 152 -11.11 -4.52 -19.17
CA ILE A 152 -10.98 -3.27 -18.44
C ILE A 152 -12.34 -3.01 -17.78
N GLU A 153 -12.33 -2.65 -16.51
CA GLU A 153 -13.51 -2.22 -15.78
C GLU A 153 -13.27 -0.79 -15.28
N GLY A 154 -14.25 0.09 -15.40
CA GLY A 154 -14.18 1.40 -14.78
C GLY A 154 -14.94 2.48 -15.52
N ASP A 155 -15.92 3.02 -14.81
CA ASP A 155 -16.02 4.40 -14.33
C ASP A 155 -16.75 4.30 -12.99
N THR A 156 -16.09 3.75 -11.96
CA THR A 156 -16.76 3.43 -10.68
C THR A 156 -16.93 4.64 -9.76
N GLY A 157 -16.87 5.85 -10.32
CA GLY A 157 -16.72 7.09 -9.57
C GLY A 157 -15.26 7.31 -9.18
N GLY A 158 -14.83 8.57 -9.18
CA GLY A 158 -13.52 8.97 -8.70
C GLY A 158 -13.28 8.51 -7.26
N ILE A 159 -12.02 8.34 -6.90
CA ILE A 159 -11.64 8.21 -5.49
C ILE A 159 -12.13 9.48 -4.79
N SER A 160 -13.06 9.36 -3.84
CA SER A 160 -13.65 10.54 -3.19
C SER A 160 -12.74 11.14 -2.10
N GLY A 161 -11.58 10.53 -1.83
CA GLY A 161 -10.64 10.99 -0.82
C GLY A 161 -9.25 10.39 -0.95
N ASP A 162 -8.24 11.22 -0.69
CA ASP A 162 -6.83 10.85 -0.69
C ASP A 162 -6.22 11.11 0.69
N HIS A 163 -4.99 10.65 0.87
CA HIS A 163 -4.17 10.90 2.03
C HIS A 163 -3.96 12.41 2.20
N HIS A 164 -4.05 12.88 3.44
CA HIS A 164 -3.55 14.20 3.82
C HIS A 164 -2.22 14.00 4.53
N ASP A 165 -1.22 14.83 4.25
CA ASP A 165 0.15 14.64 4.78
C ASP A 165 0.20 14.68 6.31
N GLU A 166 -0.71 15.43 6.94
CA GLU A 166 -0.76 15.55 8.40
C GLU A 166 -1.64 14.47 9.04
N GLY A 167 -1.05 13.64 9.89
CA GLY A 167 -1.74 12.70 10.78
C GLY A 167 -2.06 13.29 12.16
N ILE A 168 -2.24 12.42 13.16
CA ILE A 168 -2.47 12.82 14.55
C ILE A 168 -1.40 12.20 15.46
N LEU A 169 -1.10 12.90 16.56
CA LEU A 169 -0.31 12.38 17.67
C LEU A 169 -0.89 12.93 18.97
N ILE A 170 -1.31 12.03 19.87
CA ILE A 170 -1.77 12.34 21.22
C ILE A 170 -1.01 11.44 22.17
N ALA A 171 -0.43 12.03 23.21
CA ALA A 171 0.28 11.30 24.25
C ALA A 171 -0.29 11.64 25.64
N ALA A 172 -0.51 10.62 26.46
CA ALA A 172 -0.99 10.79 27.83
C ALA A 172 -0.45 9.67 28.74
N GLY A 173 -0.08 10.01 29.97
CA GLY A 173 0.41 9.04 30.94
C GLY A 173 1.42 9.63 31.90
N ALA A 174 2.04 8.78 32.71
CA ALA A 174 3.14 9.19 33.57
C ALA A 174 4.32 9.72 32.75
N GLY A 175 4.93 10.81 33.21
CA GLY A 175 6.08 11.40 32.54
C GLY A 175 5.78 12.21 31.27
N ILE A 176 4.53 12.26 30.80
CA ILE A 176 4.12 13.07 29.63
C ILE A 176 3.58 14.43 30.09
N ARG A 177 4.00 15.52 29.41
CA ARG A 177 3.53 16.88 29.68
C ARG A 177 2.05 17.02 29.35
N ARG A 178 1.28 17.64 30.26
CA ARG A 178 -0.14 17.94 30.05
C ARG A 178 -0.32 19.28 29.34
N GLY A 179 -1.27 19.35 28.41
CA GLY A 179 -1.61 20.58 27.68
C GLY A 179 -0.48 21.14 26.83
N PHE A 180 0.53 20.32 26.51
CA PHE A 180 1.66 20.70 25.69
C PHE A 180 1.38 20.34 24.23
N LYS A 181 1.58 21.31 23.33
CA LYS A 181 1.46 21.08 21.89
C LYS A 181 2.83 20.72 21.34
N ILE A 182 2.94 19.52 20.78
CA ILE A 182 4.14 19.10 20.03
C ILE A 182 4.04 19.74 18.64
N GLU A 183 5.15 20.29 18.15
CA GLU A 183 5.22 20.89 16.82
C GLU A 183 6.27 20.17 15.98
N ASN A 184 6.01 20.02 14.67
CA ASN A 184 6.93 19.39 13.71
C ASN A 184 7.36 17.96 14.07
N ALA A 185 6.45 17.16 14.62
CA ALA A 185 6.67 15.74 14.80
C ALA A 185 6.52 15.00 13.47
N SER A 186 7.37 14.01 13.24
CA SER A 186 7.31 13.08 12.11
C SER A 186 6.87 11.69 12.58
N VAL A 187 6.24 10.92 11.71
CA VAL A 187 5.98 9.50 11.94
C VAL A 187 7.28 8.72 12.24
N LEU A 188 8.41 9.18 11.68
CA LEU A 188 9.73 8.59 11.91
C LEU A 188 10.23 8.78 13.35
N ASP A 189 9.70 9.76 14.08
CA ASP A 189 10.07 10.04 15.47
C ASP A 189 9.44 9.05 16.46
N MET A 190 8.42 8.28 16.03
CA MET A 190 7.65 7.41 16.92
C MET A 190 8.49 6.29 17.49
N THR A 191 9.18 5.54 16.64
CA THR A 191 10.06 4.44 17.07
C THR A 191 11.15 4.88 18.05
N PRO A 192 12.01 5.89 17.75
CA PRO A 192 13.02 6.33 18.71
C PRO A 192 12.41 6.86 20.03
N THR A 193 11.26 7.53 19.96
CA THR A 193 10.53 8.00 21.17
C THR A 193 10.00 6.85 22.03
N MET A 194 9.44 5.81 21.41
CA MET A 194 8.95 4.62 22.12
C MET A 194 10.10 3.83 22.77
N LEU A 195 11.24 3.69 22.08
CA LEU A 195 12.42 3.05 22.66
C LEU A 195 12.92 3.81 23.88
N ALA A 196 13.01 5.14 23.81
CA ALA A 196 13.38 5.97 24.94
C ALA A 196 12.39 5.84 26.13
N LEU A 197 11.08 5.81 25.84
CA LEU A 197 10.03 5.57 26.83
C LEU A 197 10.18 4.22 27.54
N MET A 198 10.60 3.18 26.80
CA MET A 198 10.80 1.82 27.32
C MET A 198 12.18 1.63 27.99
N GLY A 199 13.03 2.66 28.01
CA GLY A 199 14.41 2.56 28.51
C GLY A 199 15.31 1.69 27.63
N LEU A 200 14.95 1.50 26.36
CA LEU A 200 15.71 0.75 25.36
C LEU A 200 16.63 1.70 24.58
N PRO A 201 17.76 1.20 24.02
CA PRO A 201 18.66 2.05 23.27
C PRO A 201 18.08 2.48 21.92
N VAL A 202 18.33 3.73 21.54
CA VAL A 202 17.95 4.33 20.27
C VAL A 202 19.06 4.13 19.24
N GLY A 203 18.71 3.73 18.01
CA GLY A 203 19.67 3.62 16.91
C GLY A 203 20.13 4.99 16.43
N ARG A 204 21.43 5.18 16.22
CA ARG A 204 21.99 6.43 15.67
C ARG A 204 21.70 6.62 14.19
N ASP A 205 21.36 5.54 13.50
CA ASP A 205 21.01 5.45 12.10
C ASP A 205 19.50 5.61 11.83
N MET A 206 18.68 5.79 12.87
CA MET A 206 17.26 6.09 12.70
C MET A 206 17.09 7.51 12.14
N ASP A 207 16.25 7.65 11.10
CA ASP A 207 15.95 8.95 10.47
C ASP A 207 15.21 9.92 11.40
N GLY A 208 14.42 9.40 12.34
CA GLY A 208 13.67 10.19 13.32
C GLY A 208 14.46 10.46 14.61
N ARG A 209 13.92 11.37 15.43
CA ARG A 209 14.47 11.77 16.73
C ARG A 209 13.54 11.37 17.87
N VAL A 210 14.09 11.36 19.09
CA VAL A 210 13.27 11.31 20.30
C VAL A 210 12.53 12.65 20.45
N LEU A 211 11.20 12.60 20.65
CA LEU A 211 10.38 13.78 20.95
C LEU A 211 10.55 14.20 22.41
N GLU A 212 11.75 14.58 22.80
CA GLU A 212 12.11 14.90 24.19
C GLU A 212 11.18 15.96 24.83
N GLU A 213 10.70 16.89 24.00
CA GLU A 213 9.80 17.97 24.41
C GLU A 213 8.47 17.49 24.99
N MET A 214 8.04 16.26 24.71
CA MET A 214 6.80 15.69 25.23
C MET A 214 6.92 15.26 26.70
N PHE A 215 8.13 15.11 27.23
CA PHE A 215 8.36 14.56 28.58
C PHE A 215 8.44 15.64 29.65
N THR A 216 7.85 15.37 30.82
CA THR A 216 8.08 16.21 32.02
C THR A 216 9.53 16.12 32.48
N ASN A 217 10.12 14.93 32.40
CA ASN A 217 11.54 14.67 32.59
C ASN A 217 12.00 13.77 31.45
N VAL A 218 12.96 14.22 30.66
CA VAL A 218 13.47 13.46 29.50
C VAL A 218 14.10 12.16 30.00
N PRO A 219 13.66 10.98 29.52
CA PRO A 219 14.31 9.71 29.84
C PRO A 219 15.78 9.76 29.39
N PRO A 220 16.73 9.22 30.18
CA PRO A 220 18.11 9.13 29.73
C PRO A 220 18.21 8.13 28.57
N ALA A 221 18.15 8.64 27.33
CA ALA A 221 18.24 7.82 26.14
C ALA A 221 19.65 7.21 26.02
N GLN A 222 19.71 5.89 25.99
CA GLN A 222 20.91 5.17 25.58
C GLN A 222 20.95 5.12 24.05
N TYR A 223 22.14 5.07 23.46
CA TYR A 223 22.30 5.01 22.00
C TYR A 223 23.20 3.86 21.58
N ILE A 224 22.81 3.17 20.52
CA ILE A 224 23.64 2.19 19.80
C ILE A 224 23.86 2.65 18.36
N ASN A 225 24.87 2.14 17.68
CA ASN A 225 25.15 2.56 16.30
C ASN A 225 24.03 2.16 15.34
N THR A 226 23.52 0.94 15.46
CA THR A 226 22.45 0.40 14.61
C THR A 226 21.80 -0.81 15.29
N TRP A 227 20.49 -0.99 15.07
CA TRP A 227 19.78 -2.24 15.41
C TRP A 227 19.95 -3.32 14.35
N GLU A 228 20.39 -2.97 13.14
CA GLU A 228 20.53 -3.88 11.99
C GLU A 228 21.59 -4.97 12.22
N SER A 229 22.60 -4.70 13.06
CA SER A 229 23.61 -5.71 13.45
C SER A 229 23.11 -6.71 14.50
N ALA A 230 21.96 -6.43 15.12
CA ALA A 230 21.37 -7.23 16.19
C ALA A 230 20.08 -7.95 15.75
N ALA A 231 19.67 -7.83 14.49
CA ALA A 231 18.66 -8.72 13.94
C ALA A 231 19.19 -10.15 14.15
N PRO A 232 18.40 -11.06 14.76
CA PRO A 232 18.61 -12.46 14.50
C PRO A 232 18.74 -12.57 12.99
N GLN A 233 19.84 -13.12 12.50
CA GLN A 233 19.73 -13.83 11.24
C GLN A 233 18.58 -14.79 11.50
N PHE A 234 17.41 -14.48 10.94
CA PHE A 234 16.53 -15.56 10.54
C PHE A 234 17.43 -16.37 9.63
N SER A 235 18.06 -17.39 10.21
CA SER A 235 18.38 -18.56 9.43
C SER A 235 17.09 -18.79 8.67
N LYS A 236 17.16 -18.77 7.34
CA LYS A 236 16.37 -19.75 6.62
C LYS A 236 16.87 -21.10 7.11
N ASP A 237 16.53 -21.46 8.35
CA ASP A 237 16.22 -22.83 8.60
C ASP A 237 15.11 -23.07 7.59
N GLU A 238 15.42 -23.95 6.65
CA GLU A 238 14.44 -24.55 5.77
C GLU A 238 13.44 -25.27 6.69
N GLU A 239 12.60 -24.52 7.41
CA GLU A 239 11.32 -25.02 7.85
C GLU A 239 10.59 -25.31 6.56
N GLU A 240 10.66 -26.59 6.19
CA GLU A 240 9.85 -27.25 5.20
C GLU A 240 8.46 -26.62 5.26
N THR A 241 8.20 -25.70 4.34
CA THR A 241 7.01 -24.85 4.41
C THR A 241 5.83 -25.77 4.20
N THR A 242 5.21 -26.19 5.30
CA THR A 242 4.11 -27.15 5.27
C THR A 242 2.97 -26.58 4.43
N GLU A 243 2.26 -27.45 3.72
CA GLU A 243 1.13 -27.02 2.88
C GLU A 243 0.05 -26.28 3.68
N GLU A 244 -0.05 -26.55 4.99
CA GLU A 244 -0.92 -25.83 5.91
C GLU A 244 -0.50 -24.36 6.09
N LEU A 245 0.80 -24.08 6.25
CA LEU A 245 1.31 -22.71 6.33
C LEU A 245 1.11 -21.96 5.01
N LYS A 246 1.32 -22.63 3.86
CA LYS A 246 1.06 -22.03 2.55
C LYS A 246 -0.42 -21.71 2.35
N ASN A 247 -1.32 -22.61 2.77
CA ASN A 247 -2.76 -22.38 2.70
C ASN A 247 -3.21 -21.23 3.62
N HIS A 248 -2.60 -21.12 4.81
CA HIS A 248 -2.84 -20.01 5.71
C HIS A 248 -2.39 -18.67 5.09
N LEU A 249 -1.19 -18.64 4.51
CA LEU A 249 -0.69 -17.44 3.83
C LEU A 249 -1.50 -17.08 2.57
N ARG A 250 -2.02 -18.06 1.83
CA ARG A 250 -3.00 -17.83 0.73
C ARG A 250 -4.29 -17.19 1.25
N SER A 251 -4.81 -17.66 2.39
CA SER A 251 -6.04 -17.09 2.99
C SER A 251 -5.86 -15.65 3.47
N LEU A 252 -4.63 -15.26 3.79
CA LEU A 252 -4.25 -13.91 4.21
C LEU A 252 -3.76 -13.02 3.05
N GLY A 253 -3.67 -13.53 1.82
CA GLY A 253 -3.24 -12.78 0.64
C GLY A 253 -1.73 -12.57 0.49
N TYR A 254 -0.90 -13.27 1.27
CA TYR A 254 0.56 -13.16 1.19
C TYR A 254 1.16 -14.03 0.06
N LEU A 255 0.51 -15.13 -0.32
CA LEU A 255 0.89 -16.07 -1.39
C LEU A 255 -0.23 -16.23 -2.43
#